data_AF-A0A183D3M6-F1
#
_entry.id   AF-A0A183D3M6-F1
#
_cell.length_a   1.000
_cell.length_b   1.000
_cell.length_c   1.000
_cell.angle_alpha   90.00
_cell.angle_beta   90.00
_cell.angle_gamma   90.00
#
_symmetry.space_group_name_H-M   'P 1'
#
loop_
_entity.id
_entity.type
_entity.pdbx_description
1 polymer ?
#
loop_
_entity_poly.entity_id
_entity_poly.type
_entity_poly.pdbx_seq_one_letter_code
_entity_poly.pdbx_strand_id
1 'polypeptide(L)'
;MRTIDIIKEFKRVGRISEYDTQEKARLKGGLLLGDMLDRFRNISVGTSTAVRKMHLYSAHDATITALLYALNLGDGLLVPYAACLFMELYRAGNDEAVVKTDRKAEISSEETVEFMETQKFLQIFYKNETESVHELSVPECTEPCTLDQLINLTEKTTVHTLKELNQVTHRLISATYQ
;
A
#
# COMPACT_ATOMS: atom_id res chain seq x y z
N MET A 1 -11.76 -17.44 -29.74
CA MET A 1 -10.76 -16.48 -29.21
C MET A 1 -10.29 -15.62 -30.38
N ARG A 2 -10.43 -14.29 -30.31
CA ARG A 2 -9.99 -13.41 -31.40
C ARG A 2 -8.49 -13.10 -31.25
N THR A 3 -7.83 -12.74 -32.35
CA THR A 3 -6.41 -12.33 -32.34
C THR A 3 -6.13 -11.21 -31.32
N ILE A 4 -7.07 -10.27 -31.16
CA ILE A 4 -6.95 -9.19 -30.17
C ILE A 4 -6.95 -9.71 -28.73
N ASP A 5 -7.72 -10.76 -28.44
CA ASP A 5 -7.80 -11.33 -27.10
C ASP A 5 -6.45 -12.03 -26.78
N ILE A 6 -5.85 -12.72 -27.75
CA ILE A 6 -4.51 -13.33 -27.64
C ILE A 6 -3.44 -12.25 -27.38
N ILE A 7 -3.43 -11.17 -28.17
CA ILE A 7 -2.46 -10.07 -28.01
C ILE A 7 -2.58 -9.42 -26.64
N LYS A 8 -3.81 -9.22 -26.15
CA LYS A 8 -4.06 -8.68 -24.81
C LYS A 8 -3.50 -9.60 -23.72
N GLU A 9 -3.69 -10.91 -23.85
CA GLU A 9 -3.12 -11.87 -22.89
C GLU A 9 -1.59 -11.88 -22.90
N PHE A 10 -0.96 -11.84 -24.08
CA PHE A 10 0.50 -11.70 -24.16
C PHE A 10 1.00 -10.41 -23.49
N LYS A 11 0.30 -9.29 -23.72
CA LYS A 11 0.62 -8.02 -23.06
C LYS A 11 0.46 -8.12 -21.53
N ARG A 12 -0.62 -8.76 -21.07
CA ARG A 12 -0.91 -8.96 -19.64
C ARG A 12 0.19 -9.78 -18.97
N VAL A 13 0.50 -10.96 -19.52
CA VAL A 13 1.56 -11.85 -19.00
C VAL A 13 2.92 -11.15 -19.00
N GLY A 14 3.29 -10.51 -20.12
CA GLY A 14 4.56 -9.79 -20.23
C GLY A 14 4.66 -8.67 -19.20
N ARG A 15 3.62 -7.85 -19.04
CA ARG A 15 3.60 -6.78 -18.05
C ARG A 15 3.73 -7.30 -16.62
N ILE A 16 2.96 -8.30 -16.23
CA ILE A 16 2.96 -8.84 -14.87
C ILE A 16 4.29 -9.46 -14.51
N SER A 17 4.94 -10.14 -15.46
CA SER A 17 6.26 -10.75 -15.26
C SER A 17 7.36 -9.74 -14.89
N GLU A 18 7.12 -8.44 -15.05
CA GLU A 18 8.05 -7.38 -14.62
C GLU A 18 7.96 -7.07 -13.11
N TYR A 19 6.95 -7.58 -12.39
CA TYR A 19 6.66 -7.22 -10.99
C TYR A 19 6.31 -8.41 -10.08
N ASP A 20 6.04 -9.57 -10.66
CA ASP A 20 5.48 -10.76 -10.00
C ASP A 20 6.34 -11.41 -8.90
N THR A 21 7.60 -10.99 -8.74
CA THR A 21 8.46 -11.42 -7.64
C THR A 21 8.71 -10.29 -6.65
N GLN A 22 8.93 -10.65 -5.38
CA GLN A 22 9.21 -9.70 -4.32
C GLN A 22 10.39 -8.78 -4.63
N GLU A 23 11.46 -9.30 -5.22
CA GLU A 23 12.64 -8.51 -5.58
C GLU A 23 12.35 -7.51 -6.72
N LYS A 24 11.57 -7.91 -7.73
CA LYS A 24 11.15 -7.01 -8.81
C LYS A 24 10.22 -5.93 -8.28
N ALA A 25 9.25 -6.28 -7.44
CA ALA A 25 8.36 -5.33 -6.78
C ALA A 25 9.16 -4.33 -5.94
N ARG A 26 10.14 -4.80 -5.17
CA ARG A 26 11.07 -3.97 -4.39
C ARG A 26 11.85 -3.00 -5.26
N LEU A 27 12.39 -3.46 -6.40
CA LEU A 27 13.14 -2.62 -7.33
C LEU A 27 12.27 -1.58 -8.04
N LYS A 28 11.05 -1.95 -8.45
CA LYS A 28 10.19 -1.14 -9.32
C LYS A 28 9.29 -0.17 -8.54
N GLY A 29 8.54 -0.69 -7.56
CA GLY A 29 7.55 0.06 -6.79
C GLY A 29 8.04 0.48 -5.40
N GLY A 30 9.07 -0.19 -4.88
CA GLY A 30 9.50 -0.04 -3.50
C GLY A 30 9.93 1.37 -3.09
N LEU A 31 10.57 2.13 -3.99
CA LEU A 31 10.97 3.51 -3.70
C LEU A 31 9.77 4.45 -3.53
N LEU A 32 8.76 4.30 -4.39
CA LEU A 32 7.54 5.10 -4.31
C LEU A 32 6.74 4.76 -3.05
N LEU A 33 6.62 3.46 -2.75
CA LEU A 33 5.96 3.00 -1.53
C LEU A 33 6.68 3.52 -0.27
N GLY A 34 8.01 3.51 -0.24
CA GLY A 34 8.80 4.03 0.87
C GLY A 34 8.56 5.51 1.11
N ASP A 35 8.61 6.35 0.07
CA ASP A 35 8.31 7.79 0.19
C ASP A 35 6.88 8.04 0.72
N MET A 36 5.89 7.27 0.26
CA MET A 36 4.50 7.37 0.72
C MET A 36 4.36 6.97 2.19
N LEU A 37 4.93 5.84 2.61
CA LEU A 37 4.90 5.35 3.99
C LEU A 37 5.64 6.30 4.94
N ASP A 38 6.79 6.84 4.52
CA ASP A 38 7.54 7.82 5.32
C ASP A 38 6.74 9.10 5.53
N ARG A 39 5.99 9.56 4.52
CA ARG A 39 5.06 10.69 4.68
C ARG A 39 3.96 10.37 5.67
N PHE A 40 3.31 9.21 5.55
CA PHE A 40 2.29 8.80 6.51
C PHE A 40 2.83 8.71 7.93
N ARG A 41 4.04 8.17 8.11
CA ARG A 41 4.73 8.10 9.41
C ARG A 41 5.08 9.47 9.96
N ASN A 42 5.56 10.39 9.13
CA ASN A 42 5.88 11.75 9.58
C ASN A 42 4.63 12.53 10.01
N ILE A 43 3.49 12.29 9.35
CA ILE A 43 2.17 12.82 9.75
C ILE A 43 1.65 12.07 10.99
N SER A 44 1.98 10.78 11.14
CA SER A 44 1.56 9.97 12.28
C SER A 44 2.22 10.45 13.58
N VAL A 45 3.50 10.83 13.54
CA VAL A 45 4.26 11.31 14.71
C VAL A 45 4.07 12.81 14.98
N GLY A 46 3.54 13.57 14.01
CA GLY A 46 3.35 15.02 14.16
C GLY A 46 4.61 15.86 13.90
N THR A 47 5.65 15.26 13.29
CA THR A 47 6.92 15.92 12.97
C THR A 47 6.81 16.89 11.77
N SER A 48 5.73 16.80 11.00
CA SER A 48 5.55 17.63 9.79
C SER A 48 5.02 19.03 10.12
N THR A 49 5.84 20.06 9.93
CA THR A 49 5.50 21.48 10.16
C THR A 49 4.64 22.09 9.05
N ALA A 50 4.60 21.48 7.87
CA ALA A 50 3.79 21.87 6.72
C ALA A 50 2.98 20.67 6.23
N VAL A 51 1.89 20.35 6.94
CA VAL A 51 1.07 19.18 6.66
C VAL A 51 0.29 19.38 5.35
N ARG A 52 0.72 18.69 4.29
CA ARG A 52 -0.07 18.56 3.06
C ARG A 52 -1.13 17.48 3.29
N LYS A 53 -2.41 17.86 3.12
CA LYS A 53 -3.54 16.94 3.30
C LYS A 53 -3.67 15.92 2.16
N MET A 54 -3.07 16.19 1.01
CA MET A 54 -3.24 15.38 -0.19
C MET A 54 -2.01 15.46 -1.09
N HIS A 55 -1.64 14.32 -1.67
CA HIS A 55 -0.58 14.19 -2.67
C HIS A 55 -1.16 13.53 -3.92
N LEU A 56 -1.08 14.19 -5.08
CA LEU A 56 -1.53 13.65 -6.36
C LEU A 56 -0.33 13.29 -7.22
N TYR A 57 -0.30 12.05 -7.70
CA TYR A 57 0.72 11.55 -8.60
C TYR A 57 0.07 11.18 -9.93
N SER A 58 0.37 11.93 -10.99
CA SER A 58 -0.02 11.56 -12.35
C SER A 58 1.06 10.65 -12.93
N ALA A 59 0.73 9.39 -13.20
CA ALA A 59 1.69 8.36 -13.60
C ALA A 59 1.12 7.44 -14.69
N HIS A 60 1.83 6.34 -14.97
CA HIS A 60 1.46 5.36 -15.98
C HIS A 60 0.85 4.10 -15.35
N ASP A 61 0.21 3.27 -16.17
CA ASP A 61 -0.31 1.95 -15.82
C ASP A 61 0.73 1.11 -15.07
N ALA A 62 1.95 1.07 -15.60
CA ALA A 62 3.11 0.39 -15.03
C ALA A 62 3.47 0.85 -13.61
N THR A 63 3.22 2.12 -13.27
CA THR A 63 3.48 2.67 -11.93
C THR A 63 2.46 2.15 -10.93
N ILE A 64 1.18 2.13 -11.31
CA ILE A 64 0.10 1.59 -10.47
C ILE A 64 0.31 0.08 -10.29
N THR A 65 0.63 -0.65 -11.35
CA THR A 65 0.98 -2.08 -11.25
C THR A 65 2.14 -2.29 -10.29
N ALA A 66 3.24 -1.56 -10.44
CA ALA A 66 4.40 -1.69 -9.56
C ALA A 66 4.04 -1.45 -8.08
N LEU A 67 3.19 -0.46 -7.80
CA LEU A 67 2.76 -0.13 -6.45
C LEU A 67 1.82 -1.19 -5.86
N LEU A 68 0.85 -1.70 -6.64
CA LEU A 68 0.00 -2.82 -6.24
C LEU A 68 0.82 -4.06 -5.87
N TYR A 69 1.80 -4.42 -6.69
CA TYR A 69 2.69 -5.55 -6.38
C TYR A 69 3.60 -5.29 -5.18
N ALA A 70 4.10 -4.05 -5.00
CA ALA A 70 4.87 -3.69 -3.81
C ALA A 70 4.03 -3.77 -2.52
N LEU A 71 2.74 -3.47 -2.59
CA LEU A 71 1.76 -3.62 -1.50
C LEU A 71 1.24 -5.06 -1.33
N ASN A 72 1.68 -6.00 -2.17
CA ASN A 72 1.15 -7.37 -2.23
C ASN A 72 -0.37 -7.44 -2.54
N LEU A 73 -0.85 -6.50 -3.37
CA LEU A 73 -2.25 -6.34 -3.82
C LEU A 73 -2.42 -6.57 -5.33
N GLY A 74 -1.40 -7.11 -6.01
CA GLY A 74 -1.45 -7.36 -7.45
C GLY A 74 -2.50 -8.41 -7.82
N ASP A 75 -3.45 -8.06 -8.68
CA ASP A 75 -4.56 -8.91 -9.13
C ASP A 75 -4.25 -9.69 -10.43
N GLY A 76 -3.08 -9.47 -11.01
CA GLY A 76 -2.70 -10.08 -12.29
C GLY A 76 -3.51 -9.56 -13.49
N LEU A 77 -4.10 -8.38 -13.39
CA LEU A 77 -4.81 -7.71 -14.48
C LEU A 77 -4.02 -6.50 -15.00
N LEU A 78 -4.36 -6.07 -16.22
CA LEU A 78 -3.84 -4.81 -16.74
C LEU A 78 -4.61 -3.65 -16.10
N VAL A 79 -3.88 -2.63 -15.66
CA VAL A 79 -4.46 -1.40 -15.14
C VAL A 79 -5.18 -0.66 -16.29
N PRO A 80 -6.49 -0.37 -16.16
CA PRO A 80 -7.24 0.31 -17.21
C PRO A 80 -6.92 1.82 -17.25
N TYR A 81 -7.40 2.49 -18.30
CA TYR A 81 -7.24 3.92 -18.43
C TYR A 81 -7.91 4.68 -17.28
N ALA A 82 -7.25 5.75 -16.84
CA ALA A 82 -7.71 6.60 -15.75
C ALA A 82 -7.93 5.87 -14.41
N ALA A 83 -7.37 4.68 -14.25
CA ALA A 83 -7.37 4.01 -12.96
C ALA A 83 -6.63 4.85 -11.90
N CYS A 84 -7.10 4.79 -10.66
CA CYS A 84 -6.54 5.53 -9.54
C CYS A 84 -6.41 4.64 -8.32
N LEU A 85 -5.30 4.76 -7.60
CA LEU A 85 -5.06 4.14 -6.31
C LEU A 85 -5.07 5.24 -5.24
N PHE A 86 -5.92 5.09 -4.25
CA PHE A 86 -6.02 5.99 -3.09
C PHE A 86 -5.45 5.29 -1.87
N MET A 87 -4.69 6.03 -1.07
CA MET A 87 -4.22 5.58 0.24
C MET A 87 -4.53 6.68 1.24
N GLU A 88 -5.34 6.35 2.23
CA GLU A 88 -5.92 7.30 3.16
C GLU A 88 -5.52 6.93 4.58
N LEU A 89 -4.94 7.91 5.30
CA LEU A 89 -4.53 7.74 6.69
C LEU A 89 -5.62 8.31 7.61
N TYR A 90 -6.16 7.44 8.43
CA TYR A 90 -7.19 7.75 9.42
C TYR A 90 -6.61 7.78 10.82
N ARG A 91 -7.26 8.54 11.70
CA ARG A 91 -6.97 8.57 13.14
C ARG A 91 -8.22 8.05 13.85
N ALA A 92 -8.09 6.97 14.60
CA ALA A 92 -9.18 6.51 15.46
C ALA A 92 -9.54 7.64 16.44
N GLY A 93 -10.78 8.11 16.37
CA GLY A 93 -11.32 9.07 17.33
C GLY A 93 -11.74 8.35 18.61
N ASN A 94 -11.80 9.08 19.72
CA ASN A 94 -12.38 8.56 20.98
C ASN A 94 -13.88 8.20 20.84
N ASP A 95 -14.52 8.59 19.74
CA ASP A 95 -15.93 8.33 19.43
C ASP A 95 -16.14 7.08 18.56
N GLU A 96 -15.07 6.44 18.10
CA GLU A 96 -15.12 5.14 17.42
C GLU A 96 -14.50 4.07 18.31
N ALA A 97 -15.14 3.86 19.47
CA ALA A 97 -15.28 2.48 19.91
C ALA A 97 -15.92 1.75 18.73
N VAL A 98 -15.15 0.90 18.07
CA VAL A 98 -15.62 0.00 17.02
C VAL A 98 -16.82 -0.75 17.60
N VAL A 99 -18.03 -0.28 17.30
CA VAL A 99 -19.29 -0.96 17.61
C VAL A 99 -19.38 -2.12 16.62
N LYS A 100 -18.59 -3.17 16.88
CA LYS A 100 -18.99 -4.51 16.50
C LYS A 100 -19.97 -4.95 17.59
N THR A 101 -21.24 -4.70 17.31
CA THR A 101 -22.37 -5.20 18.08
C THR A 101 -22.26 -6.71 18.21
N ASP A 102 -21.89 -7.21 19.39
CA ASP A 102 -22.32 -8.51 19.90
C ASP A 102 -22.25 -8.55 21.44
N ARG A 103 -23.44 -8.33 22.04
CA ARG A 103 -23.95 -8.76 23.36
C ARG A 103 -23.04 -8.69 24.62
N LYS A 104 -23.40 -7.70 25.47
CA LYS A 104 -23.47 -7.67 26.96
C LYS A 104 -22.30 -8.19 27.82
N ALA A 105 -21.68 -7.27 28.57
CA ALA A 105 -21.42 -7.40 30.02
C ALA A 105 -21.03 -6.03 30.64
N GLU A 106 -21.50 -5.76 31.87
CA GLU A 106 -21.35 -4.52 32.65
C GLU A 106 -20.05 -4.44 33.48
N ILE A 107 -19.45 -3.24 33.47
CA ILE A 107 -18.87 -2.38 34.54
C ILE A 107 -18.02 -2.97 35.68
N SER A 108 -16.79 -2.48 35.79
CA SER A 108 -16.11 -1.77 36.93
C SER A 108 -14.60 -1.96 36.74
N SER A 109 -13.66 -1.03 36.88
CA SER A 109 -13.47 0.15 37.73
C SER A 109 -12.17 0.85 37.28
N GLU A 110 -12.03 2.15 37.56
CA GLU A 110 -10.78 2.94 37.65
C GLU A 110 -9.51 2.41 36.95
N GLU A 111 -9.22 2.94 35.76
CA GLU A 111 -7.89 2.83 35.16
C GLU A 111 -7.37 4.21 34.75
N THR A 112 -6.11 4.43 35.12
CA THR A 112 -5.27 5.59 34.80
C THR A 112 -5.42 6.02 33.34
N VAL A 113 -5.61 7.33 33.10
CA VAL A 113 -5.55 7.92 31.76
C VAL A 113 -4.10 7.88 31.29
N GLU A 114 -3.68 6.72 30.81
CA GLU A 114 -2.56 6.61 29.89
C GLU A 114 -2.96 7.39 28.63
N PHE A 115 -2.14 8.32 28.17
CA PHE A 115 -2.37 9.01 26.91
C PHE A 115 -2.38 7.95 25.80
N MET A 116 -3.56 7.41 25.49
CA MET A 116 -3.71 6.47 24.39
C MET A 116 -3.24 7.18 23.13
N GLU A 117 -2.12 6.73 22.58
CA GLU A 117 -1.75 7.06 21.22
C GLU A 117 -2.94 6.69 20.34
N THR A 118 -3.67 7.69 19.87
CA THR A 118 -4.82 7.47 18.97
C THR A 118 -4.31 6.66 17.79
N GLN A 119 -4.73 5.41 17.72
CA GLN A 119 -4.25 4.45 16.74
C GLN A 119 -4.55 4.97 15.33
N LYS A 120 -3.54 4.94 14.45
CA LYS A 120 -3.67 5.37 13.06
C LYS A 120 -3.69 4.15 12.16
N PHE A 121 -4.66 4.14 11.26
CA PHE A 121 -4.87 3.04 10.32
C PHE A 121 -4.94 3.57 8.89
N LEU A 122 -4.60 2.71 7.94
CA LEU A 122 -4.58 3.04 6.52
C LEU A 122 -5.69 2.26 5.81
N GLN A 123 -6.43 2.94 4.95
CA GLN A 123 -7.32 2.30 3.97
C GLN A 123 -6.78 2.54 2.56
N ILE A 124 -6.89 1.51 1.73
CA ILE A 124 -6.42 1.53 0.34
C ILE A 124 -7.63 1.30 -0.56
N PHE A 125 -7.83 2.19 -1.54
CA PHE A 125 -8.91 2.06 -2.50
C PHE A 125 -8.38 2.04 -3.92
N TYR A 126 -8.99 1.22 -4.78
CA TYR A 126 -8.66 1.12 -6.18
C TYR A 126 -9.90 1.39 -7.03
N LYS A 127 -9.81 2.44 -7.83
CA LYS A 127 -10.80 2.79 -8.85
C LYS A 127 -10.25 2.38 -10.20
N ASN A 128 -10.67 1.21 -10.68
CA ASN A 128 -10.34 0.68 -12.01
C ASN A 128 -11.55 0.70 -12.96
N GLU A 129 -12.71 1.16 -12.49
CA GLU A 129 -13.94 1.29 -13.25
C GLU A 129 -14.55 2.69 -13.06
N THR A 130 -15.52 3.05 -13.91
CA THR A 130 -16.09 4.41 -13.91
C THR A 130 -16.96 4.66 -12.67
N GLU A 131 -17.79 3.68 -12.32
CA GLU A 131 -18.90 3.85 -11.37
C GLU A 131 -18.54 3.45 -9.94
N SER A 132 -17.61 2.52 -9.75
CA SER A 132 -17.28 1.94 -8.44
C SER A 132 -15.85 2.25 -7.98
N VAL A 133 -15.68 2.24 -6.67
CA VAL A 133 -14.39 2.28 -5.99
C VAL A 133 -14.32 1.05 -5.11
N HIS A 134 -13.22 0.31 -5.18
CA HIS A 134 -13.04 -0.94 -4.43
C HIS A 134 -12.06 -0.73 -3.29
N GLU A 135 -12.45 -1.06 -2.06
CA GLU A 135 -11.52 -1.12 -0.94
C GLU A 135 -10.65 -2.38 -1.06
N LEU A 136 -9.35 -2.25 -0.83
CA LEU A 136 -8.37 -3.32 -0.91
C LEU A 136 -7.86 -3.68 0.49
N SER A 137 -7.99 -4.95 0.87
CA SER A 137 -7.45 -5.48 2.13
C SER A 137 -6.06 -6.06 1.89
N VAL A 138 -5.07 -5.57 2.64
CA VAL A 138 -3.69 -6.10 2.59
C VAL A 138 -3.67 -7.51 3.21
N PRO A 139 -3.13 -8.52 2.51
CA PRO A 139 -3.02 -9.87 3.06
C PRO A 139 -2.26 -9.85 4.39
N GLU A 140 -2.71 -10.66 5.36
CA GLU A 140 -2.08 -10.79 6.68
C GLU A 140 -2.18 -9.53 7.57
N CYS A 141 -2.92 -8.49 7.15
CA CYS A 141 -3.23 -7.34 8.01
C CYS A 141 -4.55 -7.54 8.76
N THR A 142 -4.59 -7.17 10.04
CA THR A 142 -5.82 -7.21 10.85
C THR A 142 -6.66 -5.97 10.56
N GLU A 143 -7.99 -6.09 10.48
CA GLU A 143 -8.87 -4.93 10.29
C GLU A 143 -9.23 -4.24 11.63
N PRO A 144 -9.05 -2.91 11.76
CA PRO A 144 -8.49 -1.96 10.77
C PRO A 144 -6.96 -2.05 10.65
N CYS A 145 -6.45 -2.00 9.41
CA CYS A 145 -5.02 -2.19 9.13
C CYS A 145 -4.19 -1.02 9.65
N THR A 146 -3.40 -1.24 10.70
CA THR A 146 -2.63 -0.16 11.32
C THR A 146 -1.45 0.24 10.44
N LEU A 147 -1.00 1.50 10.55
CA LEU A 147 0.15 1.97 9.78
C LEU A 147 1.41 1.14 10.08
N ASP A 148 1.64 0.77 11.34
CA ASP A 148 2.82 -0.03 11.73
C ASP A 148 2.74 -1.47 11.21
N GLN A 149 1.56 -2.08 11.23
CA GLN A 149 1.34 -3.39 10.63
C GLN A 149 1.65 -3.36 9.13
N LEU A 150 1.14 -2.36 8.43
CA LEU A 150 1.40 -2.21 7.01
C LEU A 150 2.90 -2.06 6.71
N ILE A 151 3.59 -1.16 7.42
CA ILE A 151 5.03 -0.94 7.27
C ILE A 151 5.80 -2.24 7.45
N ASN A 152 5.43 -3.04 8.46
CA ASN A 152 6.06 -4.33 8.73
C ASN A 152 5.79 -5.35 7.62
N LEU A 153 4.54 -5.45 7.15
CA LEU A 153 4.16 -6.37 6.08
C LEU A 153 4.84 -6.02 4.75
N THR A 154 5.05 -4.73 4.47
CA THR A 154 5.68 -4.27 3.22
C THR A 154 7.19 -4.02 3.36
N GLU A 155 7.82 -4.32 4.50
CA GLU A 155 9.24 -4.01 4.74
C GLU A 155 10.16 -4.58 3.65
N LYS A 156 9.89 -5.82 3.24
CA LYS A 156 10.68 -6.53 2.23
C LYS A 156 10.55 -5.94 0.83
N THR A 157 9.47 -5.25 0.52
CA THR A 157 9.24 -4.60 -0.79
C THR A 157 9.50 -3.09 -0.75
N THR A 158 9.70 -2.50 0.42
CA THR A 158 9.87 -1.05 0.58
C THR A 158 11.35 -0.64 0.46
N VAL A 159 11.61 0.52 -0.13
CA VAL A 159 12.94 1.13 -0.25
C VAL A 159 12.83 2.61 0.13
N HIS A 160 13.65 3.07 1.05
CA HIS A 160 13.54 4.43 1.60
C HIS A 160 14.54 5.42 0.99
N THR A 161 15.61 4.92 0.37
CA THR A 161 16.67 5.79 -0.18
C THR A 161 17.16 5.33 -1.55
N LEU A 162 17.66 6.28 -2.34
CA LEU A 162 18.32 5.97 -3.62
C LEU A 162 19.57 5.10 -3.44
N LYS A 163 20.28 5.23 -2.31
CA LYS A 163 21.43 4.40 -1.99
C LYS A 163 21.03 2.94 -1.84
N GLU A 164 19.96 2.69 -1.11
CA GLU A 164 19.39 1.35 -0.94
C GLU A 164 18.88 0.79 -2.28
N LEU A 165 18.20 1.62 -3.09
CA LEU A 165 17.76 1.21 -4.43
C LEU A 165 18.93 0.78 -5.33
N ASN A 166 20.03 1.54 -5.29
CA ASN A 166 21.24 1.19 -6.05
C ASN A 166 21.83 -0.14 -5.57
N GLN A 167 21.82 -0.41 -4.26
CA GLN A 167 22.27 -1.69 -3.72
C GLN A 167 21.40 -2.86 -4.19
N VAL A 168 20.07 -2.69 -4.21
CA VAL A 168 19.14 -3.70 -4.75
C VAL A 168 19.45 -3.96 -6.22
N THR A 169 19.61 -2.90 -7.02
CA THR A 169 19.95 -2.99 -8.44
C THR A 169 21.26 -3.76 -8.66
N HIS A 170 22.31 -3.43 -7.90
CA HIS A 170 23.60 -4.11 -8.02
C HIS A 170 23.52 -5.60 -7.69
N ARG A 171 22.79 -5.98 -6.62
CA ARG A 171 22.61 -7.39 -6.25
C ARG A 171 21.92 -8.18 -7.37
N LEU A 172 20.87 -7.62 -7.97
CA LEU A 172 20.12 -8.28 -9.04
C LEU A 172 20.96 -8.44 -10.32
N ILE A 173 21.73 -7.42 -10.68
CA ILE A 173 22.67 -7.51 -11.80
C ILE A 173 23.68 -8.63 -11.53
N SER A 174 24.33 -8.63 -10.36
CA SER A 174 25.32 -9.66 -10.02
C SER A 174 24.76 -11.08 -10.03
N ALA A 175 23.50 -11.28 -9.61
CA ALA A 175 22.83 -12.58 -9.64
C ALA A 175 22.47 -13.06 -11.05
N THR A 176 22.36 -12.16 -12.03
CA THR A 176 21.99 -12.50 -13.42
C THR A 176 23.21 -12.91 -14.26
N TYR A 177 24.41 -12.50 -13.86
CA TYR A 177 25.67 -12.76 -14.58
C TYR A 177 26.55 -13.84 -13.94
N GLN A 178 25.98 -14.69 -13.07
CA GLN A 178 26.61 -15.90 -12.51
C GLN A 178 25.94 -17.15 -13.07
#